data_AF-A0A3C1BB96-F1
#
_entry.id   AF-A0A3C1BB96-F1
#
_cell.length_a   1.000
_cell.length_b   1.000
_cell.length_c   1.000
_cell.angle_alpha   90.00
_cell.angle_beta   90.00
_cell.angle_gamma   90.00
#
_symmetry.space_group_name_H-M   'P 1'
#
loop_
_entity.id
_entity.type
_entity.pdbx_description
1 polymer ?
#
loop_
_entity_poly.entity_id
_entity_poly.type
_entity_poly.pdbx_seq_one_letter_code
_entity_poly.pdbx_strand_id
1 'polypeptide(L)'
;MLNQVTIVGVVPIRLTEDTVEYKASAYKVRENAPVEDLIKKLPGVDVDVNGNITTQGKQVTKVRINGKDFMGGDVQSATKNLPADVVENIQMIDDYGDQANLTGVKTGEPDKIMNITIRKDKNYGYFGQGTIGDGEDALPQSQGIPDANRYIGSVNAFKFNGDQQIAVLGSINNTNVNTFSFNSAGGSGGGGFGGGGGRGNAARGGQNNGSLITSQNGITDAHSLGANFRDQWGKYLSVYGSYSFSDNTVSTTTINDQRNTNPVNPSEQKQNSIDKIENINHRFTWNMEYKPDTINYLKITPTFSYAGSNTNDYETDNLTRSVPPPTIYTVLTDANSHAPAYGFTALYNHRFPKRHNLSINVTLNSAAGSSYQNPVYNYTSGTPTAPLDQMISTYSRTISYGTSLSYLLPIGKLSYLEFTYALNYSTTNNNKQDNALFDSQSFAFRIDSALSNQYNYTFTTNKAGINYRFIRKEI
;
A
#
# COMPACT_ATOMS: atom_id res chain seq x y z
N MET A 1 -0.93 15.83 -56.63
CA MET A 1 0.27 15.24 -55.98
C MET A 1 -0.24 14.37 -54.84
N LEU A 2 0.03 13.07 -54.86
CA LEU A 2 -0.35 12.15 -53.78
C LEU A 2 0.72 12.23 -52.68
N ASN A 3 0.31 12.50 -51.44
CA ASN A 3 1.22 12.52 -50.30
C ASN A 3 1.81 11.12 -50.09
N GLN A 4 3.14 11.06 -49.99
CA GLN A 4 3.88 9.85 -49.67
C GLN A 4 3.41 9.30 -48.31
N VAL A 5 2.86 8.09 -48.32
CA VAL A 5 2.49 7.37 -47.10
C VAL A 5 3.74 6.63 -46.61
N THR A 6 4.41 7.16 -45.60
CA THR A 6 5.50 6.47 -44.92
C THR A 6 4.90 5.47 -43.92
N ILE A 7 4.89 4.18 -44.27
CA ILE A 7 4.54 3.11 -43.34
C ILE A 7 5.77 2.85 -42.47
N VAL A 8 5.79 3.42 -41.26
CA VAL A 8 6.80 3.07 -40.25
C VAL A 8 6.29 1.84 -39.52
N GLY A 9 6.97 0.71 -39.69
CA GLY A 9 6.72 -0.49 -38.89
C GLY A 9 7.00 -0.18 -37.42
N VAL A 10 5.96 -0.21 -36.58
CA VAL A 10 6.12 -0.06 -35.13
C VAL A 10 6.45 -1.43 -34.58
N VAL A 11 7.66 -1.62 -34.04
CA VAL A 11 7.99 -2.81 -33.25
C VAL A 11 7.18 -2.73 -31.94
N PRO A 12 6.16 -3.59 -31.75
CA PRO A 12 5.19 -3.40 -30.67
C PRO A 12 5.72 -3.84 -29.31
N ILE A 13 6.67 -4.79 -29.30
CA ILE A 13 7.26 -5.40 -28.11
C ILE A 13 8.76 -5.53 -28.32
N ARG A 14 9.54 -5.12 -27.32
CA ARG A 14 10.99 -5.34 -27.25
C ARG A 14 11.32 -6.04 -25.94
N LEU A 15 11.90 -7.23 -26.04
CA LEU A 15 12.40 -7.98 -24.90
C LEU A 15 13.88 -7.68 -24.68
N THR A 16 14.24 -7.39 -23.44
CA THR A 16 15.61 -7.31 -22.93
C THR A 16 15.71 -8.19 -21.70
N GLU A 17 16.92 -8.43 -21.18
CA GLU A 17 17.18 -9.37 -20.08
C GLU A 17 16.17 -9.25 -18.92
N ASP A 18 15.97 -8.02 -18.40
CA ASP A 18 15.10 -7.76 -17.24
C ASP A 18 13.86 -6.91 -17.59
N THR A 19 13.60 -6.65 -18.87
CA THR A 19 12.54 -5.70 -19.25
C THR A 19 11.81 -6.11 -20.50
N VAL A 20 10.48 -6.13 -20.39
CA VAL A 20 9.56 -6.19 -21.52
C VAL A 20 9.05 -4.78 -21.79
N GLU A 21 9.42 -4.22 -22.94
CA GLU A 21 8.98 -2.90 -23.37
C GLU A 21 7.88 -3.01 -24.42
N TYR A 22 6.79 -2.27 -24.19
CA TYR A 22 5.65 -2.16 -25.07
C TYR A 22 5.55 -0.74 -25.63
N LYS A 23 5.48 -0.60 -26.95
CA LYS A 23 5.25 0.70 -27.59
C LYS A 23 3.77 1.06 -27.55
N ALA A 24 3.42 2.17 -26.87
CA ALA A 24 2.04 2.58 -26.69
C ALA A 24 1.31 2.79 -28.03
N SER A 25 2.01 3.35 -29.03
CA SER A 25 1.46 3.59 -30.37
C SER A 25 0.98 2.34 -31.12
N ALA A 26 1.41 1.15 -30.71
CA ALA A 26 0.96 -0.12 -31.29
C ALA A 26 -0.44 -0.55 -30.78
N TYR A 27 -0.89 -0.01 -29.65
CA TYR A 27 -2.13 -0.42 -28.98
C TYR A 27 -3.09 0.75 -28.91
N LYS A 28 -3.97 0.86 -29.92
CA LYS A 28 -4.93 1.97 -30.00
C LYS A 28 -5.98 1.86 -28.89
N VAL A 29 -6.16 2.92 -28.12
CA VAL A 29 -7.25 3.09 -27.15
C VAL A 29 -8.17 4.23 -27.59
N ARG A 30 -9.27 4.44 -26.87
CA ARG A 30 -10.15 5.59 -27.12
C ARG A 30 -9.38 6.88 -26.84
N GLU A 31 -9.79 7.96 -27.50
CA GLU A 31 -9.25 9.29 -27.19
C GLU A 31 -9.50 9.61 -25.71
N ASN A 32 -8.50 10.22 -25.05
CA ASN A 32 -8.53 10.52 -23.61
C ASN A 32 -8.68 9.31 -22.68
N ALA A 33 -8.48 8.08 -23.17
CA ALA A 33 -8.50 6.90 -22.30
C ALA A 33 -7.33 6.94 -21.30
N PRO A 34 -7.53 6.45 -20.07
CA PRO A 34 -6.45 6.33 -19.10
C PRO A 34 -5.43 5.29 -19.56
N VAL A 35 -4.21 5.38 -19.01
CA VAL A 35 -3.13 4.39 -19.25
C VAL A 35 -3.55 2.97 -18.87
N GLU A 36 -4.46 2.80 -17.91
CA GLU A 36 -5.04 1.50 -17.56
C GLU A 36 -5.64 0.76 -18.78
N ASP A 37 -6.38 1.47 -19.64
CA ASP A 37 -7.01 0.89 -20.84
C ASP A 37 -5.97 0.48 -21.89
N LEU A 38 -4.84 1.18 -21.93
CA LEU A 38 -3.69 0.82 -22.76
C LEU A 38 -3.05 -0.45 -22.23
N ILE A 39 -2.87 -0.56 -20.91
CA ILE A 39 -2.26 -1.71 -20.24
C ILE A 39 -3.10 -2.98 -20.44
N LYS A 40 -4.44 -2.88 -20.36
CA LYS A 40 -5.36 -3.99 -20.64
C LYS A 40 -5.21 -4.61 -22.03
N LYS A 41 -4.58 -3.90 -22.98
CA LYS A 41 -4.32 -4.39 -24.33
C LYS A 41 -2.92 -4.98 -24.52
N LEU A 42 -2.06 -4.89 -23.51
CA LEU A 42 -0.71 -5.43 -23.57
C LEU A 42 -0.74 -6.96 -23.41
N PRO A 43 -0.08 -7.73 -24.28
CA PRO A 43 -0.06 -9.18 -24.15
C PRO A 43 0.76 -9.62 -22.92
N GLY A 44 0.23 -10.58 -22.17
CA GLY A 44 0.85 -11.10 -20.95
C GLY A 44 0.73 -10.18 -19.73
N VAL A 45 -0.21 -9.24 -19.78
CA VAL A 45 -0.51 -8.30 -18.69
C VAL A 45 -2.01 -8.37 -18.39
N ASP A 46 -2.33 -8.63 -17.13
CA ASP A 46 -3.70 -8.65 -16.64
C ASP A 46 -3.91 -7.46 -15.71
N VAL A 47 -5.03 -6.76 -15.89
CA VAL A 47 -5.46 -5.69 -14.99
C VAL A 47 -6.77 -6.13 -14.36
N ASP A 48 -6.77 -6.24 -13.04
CA ASP A 48 -7.99 -6.59 -12.31
C ASP A 48 -8.96 -5.39 -12.20
N VAL A 49 -10.15 -5.65 -11.68
CA VAL A 49 -11.19 -4.62 -11.49
C VAL A 49 -10.78 -3.50 -10.51
N ASN A 50 -9.80 -3.77 -9.64
CA ASN A 50 -9.26 -2.78 -8.71
C ASN A 50 -8.20 -1.89 -9.37
N GLY A 51 -7.70 -2.27 -10.54
CA GLY A 51 -6.58 -1.64 -11.23
C GLY A 51 -5.22 -2.17 -10.78
N ASN A 52 -5.17 -3.31 -10.08
CA ASN A 52 -3.92 -4.01 -9.83
C ASN A 52 -3.46 -4.68 -11.13
N ILE A 53 -2.15 -4.67 -11.34
CA ILE A 53 -1.56 -5.12 -12.60
C ILE A 53 -0.71 -6.34 -12.31
N THR A 54 -0.92 -7.41 -13.05
CA THR A 54 -0.14 -8.65 -12.96
C THR A 54 0.52 -8.92 -14.31
N THR A 55 1.79 -9.31 -14.30
CA THR A 55 2.50 -9.74 -15.51
C THR A 55 3.38 -10.93 -15.19
N GLN A 56 3.40 -11.93 -16.06
CA GLN A 56 4.19 -13.17 -15.86
C GLN A 56 3.91 -13.85 -14.50
N GLY A 57 2.66 -13.78 -14.01
CA GLY A 57 2.25 -14.35 -12.73
C GLY A 57 2.71 -13.59 -11.48
N LYS A 58 3.32 -12.41 -11.63
CA LYS A 58 3.75 -11.55 -10.52
C LYS A 58 3.03 -10.20 -10.57
N GLN A 59 2.58 -9.73 -9.41
CA GLN A 59 1.94 -8.42 -9.29
C GLN A 59 2.99 -7.31 -9.46
N VAL A 60 2.65 -6.28 -10.23
CA VAL A 60 3.40 -5.04 -10.34
C VAL A 60 3.19 -4.24 -9.05
N THR A 61 4.26 -4.03 -8.29
CA THR A 61 4.20 -3.41 -6.95
C THR A 61 4.50 -1.92 -6.98
N LYS A 62 5.14 -1.42 -8.04
CA LYS A 62 5.56 -0.02 -8.13
C LYS A 62 5.45 0.54 -9.54
N VAL A 63 5.13 1.83 -9.65
CA VAL A 63 5.19 2.58 -10.92
C VAL A 63 6.20 3.73 -10.87
N ARG A 64 6.89 3.93 -11.99
CA ARG A 64 7.78 5.05 -12.26
C ARG A 64 7.31 5.80 -13.50
N ILE A 65 7.50 7.11 -13.52
CA ILE A 65 7.36 7.94 -14.71
C ILE A 65 8.74 8.49 -15.07
N ASN A 66 9.18 8.23 -16.30
CA ASN A 66 10.51 8.64 -16.79
C ASN A 66 11.63 8.23 -15.80
N GLY A 67 11.56 6.99 -15.30
CA GLY A 67 12.55 6.39 -14.41
C GLY A 67 12.52 6.85 -12.94
N LYS A 68 11.56 7.70 -12.54
CA LYS A 68 11.42 8.19 -11.14
C LYS A 68 10.09 7.76 -10.55
N ASP A 69 10.07 7.51 -9.24
CA ASP A 69 8.84 7.13 -8.54
C ASP A 69 7.79 8.25 -8.65
N PHE A 70 6.59 7.90 -9.09
CA PHE A 70 5.45 8.81 -9.17
C PHE A 70 4.46 8.47 -8.05
N MET A 71 3.95 9.48 -7.32
CA MET A 71 2.98 9.28 -6.23
C MET A 71 3.43 8.22 -5.20
N GLY A 72 4.71 8.23 -4.82
CA GLY A 72 5.28 7.25 -3.89
C GLY A 72 5.46 5.85 -4.47
N GLY A 73 5.25 5.69 -5.78
CA GLY A 73 5.26 4.39 -6.47
C GLY A 73 3.89 3.75 -6.60
N ASP A 74 2.81 4.42 -6.23
CA ASP A 74 1.45 3.88 -6.32
C ASP A 74 1.02 3.66 -7.77
N VAL A 75 0.86 2.39 -8.15
CA VAL A 75 0.51 1.96 -9.51
C VAL A 75 -0.80 2.55 -9.97
N GLN A 76 -1.84 2.49 -9.13
CA GLN A 76 -3.20 2.93 -9.49
C GLN A 76 -3.24 4.44 -9.72
N SER A 77 -2.46 5.20 -8.93
CA SER A 77 -2.33 6.65 -9.09
C SER A 77 -1.80 7.05 -10.47
N ALA A 78 -0.86 6.29 -11.05
CA ALA A 78 -0.36 6.59 -12.39
C ALA A 78 -1.32 6.09 -13.48
N THR A 79 -1.81 4.86 -13.38
CA THR A 79 -2.51 4.20 -14.49
C THR A 79 -3.94 4.69 -14.68
N LYS A 80 -4.62 5.10 -13.61
CA LYS A 80 -5.99 5.64 -13.68
C LYS A 80 -6.05 7.12 -14.04
N ASN A 81 -4.96 7.86 -13.80
CA ASN A 81 -4.97 9.34 -13.87
C ASN A 81 -4.06 9.93 -14.96
N LEU A 82 -3.20 9.12 -15.57
CA LEU A 82 -2.38 9.55 -16.71
C LEU A 82 -3.12 9.20 -18.02
N PRO A 83 -3.27 10.14 -18.97
CA PRO A 83 -3.80 9.83 -20.29
C PRO A 83 -2.89 8.90 -21.09
N ALA A 84 -3.47 7.99 -21.87
CA ALA A 84 -2.67 7.06 -22.69
C ALA A 84 -1.96 7.75 -23.86
N ASP A 85 -2.47 8.88 -24.35
CA ASP A 85 -1.92 9.61 -25.50
C ASP A 85 -0.58 10.30 -25.22
N VAL A 86 -0.27 10.55 -23.93
CA VAL A 86 1.01 11.10 -23.48
C VAL A 86 2.10 10.03 -23.29
N VAL A 87 1.76 8.75 -23.39
CA VAL A 87 2.71 7.65 -23.19
C VAL A 87 3.42 7.28 -24.49
N GLU A 88 4.75 7.14 -24.42
CA GLU A 88 5.59 6.63 -25.51
C GLU A 88 5.72 5.11 -25.43
N ASN A 89 6.10 4.62 -24.24
CA ASN A 89 6.26 3.19 -23.97
C ASN A 89 5.97 2.86 -22.51
N ILE A 90 5.61 1.60 -22.29
CA ILE A 90 5.42 0.98 -20.99
C ILE A 90 6.45 -0.13 -20.85
N GLN A 91 7.19 -0.13 -19.75
CA GLN A 91 8.22 -1.12 -19.47
C GLN A 91 7.82 -1.89 -18.21
N MET A 92 7.72 -3.22 -18.33
CA MET A 92 7.62 -4.12 -17.18
C MET A 92 9.03 -4.60 -16.83
N ILE A 93 9.50 -4.29 -15.62
CA ILE A 93 10.90 -4.44 -15.22
C ILE A 93 10.98 -5.36 -14.00
N ASP A 94 11.93 -6.30 -14.02
CA ASP A 94 12.41 -6.99 -12.83
C ASP A 94 13.41 -6.07 -12.09
N ASP A 95 12.95 -5.37 -11.05
CA ASP A 95 13.78 -4.45 -10.26
C ASP A 95 14.40 -5.16 -9.05
N TYR A 96 15.73 -5.17 -9.02
CA TYR A 96 16.52 -5.71 -7.90
C TYR A 96 16.92 -4.61 -6.89
N GLY A 97 16.34 -3.42 -7.04
CA GLY A 97 16.56 -2.27 -6.16
C GLY A 97 17.74 -1.38 -6.58
N ASP A 98 17.80 -0.19 -5.98
CA ASP A 98 18.76 0.86 -6.37
C ASP A 98 20.23 0.41 -6.26
N GLN A 99 20.56 -0.39 -5.24
CA GLN A 99 21.90 -0.93 -5.07
C GLN A 99 22.28 -1.85 -6.24
N ALA A 100 21.39 -2.74 -6.67
CA ALA A 100 21.62 -3.60 -7.82
C ALA A 100 21.73 -2.78 -9.12
N ASN A 101 20.90 -1.76 -9.28
CA ASN A 101 20.94 -0.85 -10.43
C ASN A 101 22.27 -0.08 -10.52
N LEU A 102 22.92 0.22 -9.39
CA LEU A 102 24.22 0.89 -9.34
C LEU A 102 25.41 -0.06 -9.48
N THR A 103 25.30 -1.27 -8.93
CA THR A 103 26.40 -2.24 -8.88
C THR A 103 26.40 -3.22 -10.05
N GLY A 104 25.25 -3.39 -10.72
CA GLY A 104 24.98 -4.49 -11.64
C GLY A 104 24.78 -5.84 -10.93
N VAL A 105 24.72 -5.84 -9.60
CA VAL A 105 24.71 -7.04 -8.78
C VAL A 105 23.30 -7.34 -8.30
N LYS A 106 22.62 -8.23 -9.03
CA LYS A 106 21.29 -8.71 -8.68
C LYS A 106 21.40 -9.68 -7.49
N THR A 107 20.64 -9.44 -6.42
CA THR A 107 20.55 -10.36 -5.26
C THR A 107 19.09 -10.52 -4.86
N GLY A 108 18.70 -11.73 -4.45
CA GLY A 108 17.32 -12.03 -4.08
C GLY A 108 16.39 -12.14 -5.29
N GLU A 109 15.09 -12.21 -4.98
CA GLU A 109 14.04 -12.17 -5.99
C GLU A 109 13.72 -10.71 -6.35
N PRO A 110 13.54 -10.39 -7.66
CA PRO A 110 13.20 -9.03 -8.08
C PRO A 110 11.74 -8.71 -7.79
N ASP A 111 11.49 -7.44 -7.48
CA ASP A 111 10.15 -6.86 -7.50
C ASP A 111 9.76 -6.56 -8.95
N LYS A 112 8.51 -6.86 -9.33
CA LYS A 112 7.99 -6.42 -10.62
C LYS A 112 7.55 -4.96 -10.52
N ILE A 113 8.14 -4.10 -11.34
CA ILE A 113 7.77 -2.69 -11.42
C ILE A 113 7.38 -2.30 -12.85
N MET A 114 6.67 -1.19 -12.96
CA MET A 114 6.33 -0.57 -14.23
C MET A 114 7.06 0.76 -14.37
N ASN A 115 7.62 1.05 -15.53
CA ASN A 115 8.05 2.38 -15.92
C ASN A 115 7.24 2.86 -17.13
N ILE A 116 6.67 4.07 -17.02
CA ILE A 116 5.96 4.75 -18.09
C ILE A 116 6.85 5.87 -18.60
N THR A 117 7.19 5.83 -19.88
CA THR A 117 7.93 6.93 -20.52
C THR A 117 6.95 7.88 -21.19
N ILE A 118 7.05 9.16 -20.88
CA ILE A 118 6.24 10.21 -21.51
C ILE A 118 6.85 10.55 -22.87
N ARG A 119 5.99 10.78 -23.87
CA ARG A 119 6.43 11.19 -25.20
C ARG A 119 7.21 12.50 -25.14
N LYS A 120 8.28 12.58 -25.94
CA LYS A 120 9.14 13.76 -26.02
C LYS A 120 8.38 15.04 -26.41
N ASP A 121 7.40 14.94 -27.30
CA ASP A 121 6.56 16.08 -27.72
C ASP A 121 5.53 16.51 -26.66
N LYS A 122 5.34 15.70 -25.61
CA LYS A 122 4.45 15.97 -24.48
C LYS A 122 5.22 16.27 -23.18
N ASN A 123 6.55 16.35 -23.22
CA ASN A 123 7.39 16.65 -22.07
C ASN A 123 7.54 18.16 -21.77
N TYR A 124 6.80 19.00 -22.51
CA TYR A 124 6.67 20.43 -22.28
C TYR A 124 5.20 20.84 -22.43
N GLY A 125 4.64 21.45 -21.38
CA GLY A 125 3.28 21.97 -21.38
C GLY A 125 2.49 21.58 -20.15
N TYR A 126 1.18 21.81 -20.25
CA TYR A 126 0.20 21.52 -19.22
C TYR A 126 -0.84 20.58 -19.80
N PHE A 127 -1.25 19.59 -19.03
CA PHE A 127 -2.42 18.80 -19.36
C PHE A 127 -3.17 18.46 -18.09
N GLY A 128 -4.44 18.12 -18.24
CA GLY A 128 -5.26 17.71 -17.12
C GLY A 128 -6.49 16.97 -17.61
N GLN A 129 -7.12 16.28 -16.69
CA GLN A 129 -8.40 15.63 -16.89
C GLN A 129 -9.32 16.02 -15.75
N GLY A 130 -10.59 16.20 -16.07
CA GLY A 130 -11.65 16.40 -15.09
C GLY A 130 -12.72 15.35 -15.33
N THR A 131 -13.20 14.74 -14.25
CA THR A 131 -14.35 13.84 -14.27
C THR A 131 -15.43 14.47 -13.39
N ILE A 132 -16.65 14.54 -13.92
CA ILE A 132 -17.83 14.86 -13.14
C ILE A 132 -18.90 13.83 -13.49
N GLY A 133 -19.56 13.30 -12.48
CA GLY A 133 -20.63 12.33 -12.60
C GLY A 133 -21.61 12.52 -11.47
N ASP A 134 -22.88 12.35 -11.82
CA ASP A 134 -24.02 12.42 -10.92
C ASP A 134 -24.98 11.30 -11.33
N GLY A 135 -25.66 10.69 -10.37
CA GLY A 135 -26.45 9.48 -10.56
C GLY A 135 -27.10 9.03 -9.26
N GLU A 136 -27.73 7.86 -9.31
CA GLU A 136 -28.44 7.27 -8.18
C GLU A 136 -28.11 5.77 -8.10
N ASP A 137 -28.48 5.12 -7.01
CA ASP A 137 -28.33 3.67 -6.89
C ASP A 137 -29.06 2.95 -8.04
N ALA A 138 -28.35 2.03 -8.69
CA ALA A 138 -28.92 1.27 -9.81
C ALA A 138 -29.96 0.22 -9.37
N LEU A 139 -29.99 -0.12 -8.08
CA LEU A 139 -30.89 -1.09 -7.48
C LEU A 139 -31.65 -0.45 -6.32
N PRO A 140 -32.99 -0.58 -6.27
CA PRO A 140 -33.78 -0.06 -5.16
C PRO A 140 -33.38 -0.72 -3.85
N GLN A 141 -33.06 0.08 -2.84
CA GLN A 141 -32.64 -0.42 -1.53
C GLN A 141 -33.75 -1.25 -0.86
N SER A 142 -35.00 -0.79 -0.93
CA SER A 142 -36.22 -1.52 -0.53
C SER A 142 -37.47 -0.76 -0.99
N GLN A 143 -38.65 -1.41 -0.96
CA GLN A 143 -39.92 -0.75 -1.24
C GLN A 143 -40.14 0.43 -0.29
N GLY A 144 -40.19 1.66 -0.82
CA GLY A 144 -40.42 2.88 -0.06
C GLY A 144 -39.16 3.57 0.49
N ILE A 145 -37.96 3.05 0.22
CA ILE A 145 -36.69 3.74 0.53
C ILE A 145 -36.20 4.42 -0.77
N PRO A 146 -36.04 5.76 -0.80
CA PRO A 146 -35.52 6.44 -1.97
C PRO A 146 -34.06 6.04 -2.21
N ASP A 147 -33.70 5.91 -3.49
CA ASP A 147 -32.34 5.59 -3.92
C ASP A 147 -31.36 6.68 -3.49
N ALA A 148 -30.18 6.28 -3.02
CA ALA A 148 -29.17 7.24 -2.61
C ALA A 148 -28.53 7.87 -3.85
N ASN A 149 -28.23 9.17 -3.76
CA ASN A 149 -27.48 9.88 -4.79
C ASN A 149 -26.03 9.38 -4.84
N ARG A 150 -25.48 9.33 -6.05
CA ARG A 150 -24.12 8.90 -6.35
C ARG A 150 -23.41 9.97 -7.16
N TYR A 151 -22.27 10.45 -6.66
CA TYR A 151 -21.48 11.47 -7.32
C TYR A 151 -20.01 11.06 -7.42
N ILE A 152 -19.36 11.60 -8.44
CA ILE A 152 -17.91 11.57 -8.61
C ILE A 152 -17.46 12.91 -9.17
N GLY A 153 -16.47 13.52 -8.53
CA GLY A 153 -15.80 14.73 -9.00
C GLY A 153 -14.31 14.54 -8.84
N SER A 154 -13.54 14.55 -9.93
CA SER A 154 -12.08 14.47 -9.85
C SER A 154 -11.41 15.43 -10.82
N VAL A 155 -10.25 15.93 -10.41
CA VAL A 155 -9.41 16.84 -11.19
C VAL A 155 -7.97 16.41 -11.05
N ASN A 156 -7.32 16.16 -12.18
CA ASN A 156 -5.90 15.90 -12.26
C ASN A 156 -5.26 16.97 -13.15
N ALA A 157 -4.21 17.60 -12.65
CA ALA A 157 -3.48 18.64 -13.34
C ALA A 157 -1.99 18.30 -13.35
N PHE A 158 -1.37 18.43 -14.51
CA PHE A 158 0.03 18.11 -14.72
C PHE A 158 0.74 19.25 -15.44
N LYS A 159 1.94 19.55 -14.99
CA LYS A 159 2.88 20.48 -15.63
C LYS A 159 4.18 19.75 -15.90
N PHE A 160 4.59 19.73 -17.15
CA PHE A 160 5.88 19.21 -17.58
C PHE A 160 6.71 20.35 -18.19
N ASN A 161 7.95 20.50 -17.75
CA ASN A 161 8.90 21.45 -18.29
C ASN A 161 10.30 20.83 -18.27
N GLY A 162 10.55 19.91 -19.18
CA GLY A 162 11.81 19.18 -19.25
C GLY A 162 11.99 18.26 -18.04
N ASP A 163 12.91 18.62 -17.15
CA ASP A 163 13.21 17.88 -15.92
C ASP A 163 12.23 18.20 -14.79
N GLN A 164 11.56 19.36 -14.83
CA GLN A 164 10.56 19.75 -13.84
C GLN A 164 9.21 19.13 -14.18
N GLN A 165 8.64 18.39 -13.23
CA GLN A 165 7.33 17.77 -13.34
C GLN A 165 6.55 18.02 -12.06
N ILE A 166 5.33 18.51 -12.21
CA ILE A 166 4.41 18.75 -11.09
C ILE A 166 3.09 18.09 -11.45
N ALA A 167 2.55 17.29 -10.55
CA ALA A 167 1.21 16.73 -10.67
C ALA A 167 0.41 17.05 -9.42
N VAL A 168 -0.86 17.40 -9.59
CA VAL A 168 -1.84 17.56 -8.52
C VAL A 168 -3.06 16.75 -8.90
N LEU A 169 -3.54 15.91 -8.00
CA LEU A 169 -4.68 15.04 -8.19
C LEU A 169 -5.64 15.25 -7.02
N GLY A 170 -6.92 15.40 -7.30
CA GLY A 170 -7.96 15.53 -6.29
C GLY A 170 -9.23 14.79 -6.71
N SER A 171 -9.91 14.20 -5.75
CA SER A 171 -11.18 13.49 -6.00
C SER A 171 -12.09 13.54 -4.79
N ILE A 172 -13.38 13.71 -5.05
CA ILE A 172 -14.49 13.57 -4.11
C ILE A 172 -15.52 12.63 -4.74
N ASN A 173 -15.92 11.57 -4.05
CA ASN A 173 -16.93 10.64 -4.58
C ASN A 173 -17.52 9.77 -3.49
N ASN A 174 -18.73 9.29 -3.70
CA ASN A 174 -19.36 8.25 -2.88
C ASN A 174 -19.62 6.95 -3.69
N THR A 175 -18.79 6.71 -4.70
CA THR A 175 -18.88 5.59 -5.65
C THR A 175 -17.79 4.54 -5.42
N ASN A 176 -17.14 4.53 -4.25
CA ASN A 176 -16.03 3.64 -3.88
C ASN A 176 -14.79 3.74 -4.79
N VAL A 177 -14.59 4.88 -5.47
CA VAL A 177 -13.43 5.09 -6.34
C VAL A 177 -12.34 5.82 -5.55
N ASN A 178 -11.33 5.07 -5.10
CA ASN A 178 -10.16 5.67 -4.47
C ASN A 178 -9.12 6.12 -5.51
N THR A 179 -8.64 7.36 -5.40
CA THR A 179 -7.58 7.92 -6.26
C THR A 179 -6.19 7.41 -5.89
N PHE A 180 -5.96 7.15 -4.60
CA PHE A 180 -4.70 6.62 -4.07
C PHE A 180 -4.95 5.31 -3.34
N SER A 181 -4.01 4.39 -3.46
CA SER A 181 -3.96 3.22 -2.60
C SER A 181 -3.08 3.52 -1.38
N PHE A 182 -3.72 3.64 -0.21
CA PHE A 182 -3.06 3.69 1.09
C PHE A 182 -2.88 2.30 1.71
N ASN A 183 -3.36 1.26 1.03
CA ASN A 183 -3.06 -0.11 1.41
C ASN A 183 -1.54 -0.26 1.40
N SER A 184 -1.02 -0.73 2.53
CA SER A 184 0.38 -0.72 2.93
C SER A 184 1.32 -1.38 1.90
N ALA A 185 1.65 -0.63 0.84
CA ALA A 185 2.78 -0.87 -0.03
C ALA A 185 4.02 -0.34 0.69
N GLY A 186 4.54 -1.13 1.62
CA GLY A 186 5.68 -0.71 2.45
C GLY A 186 6.21 -1.74 3.46
N GLY A 187 5.91 -3.04 3.28
CA GLY A 187 6.36 -4.11 4.15
C GLY A 187 7.18 -5.18 3.42
N SER A 188 8.12 -4.80 2.55
CA SER A 188 9.15 -5.74 2.10
C SER A 188 10.17 -5.90 3.24
N GLY A 189 10.12 -7.06 3.92
CA GLY A 189 11.09 -7.46 4.93
C GLY A 189 10.62 -7.38 6.38
N GLY A 190 9.77 -8.31 6.80
CA GLY A 190 9.48 -8.52 8.21
C GLY A 190 8.18 -9.30 8.38
N GLY A 191 8.31 -10.57 8.81
CA GLY A 191 7.18 -11.47 9.02
C GLY A 191 6.04 -10.79 9.77
N GLY A 192 4.83 -10.91 9.22
CA GLY A 192 3.59 -10.54 9.88
C GLY A 192 3.40 -11.37 11.14
N PHE A 193 3.99 -10.92 12.24
CA PHE A 193 3.56 -11.30 13.58
C PHE A 193 2.39 -10.38 13.95
N GLY A 194 1.23 -10.66 13.38
CA GLY A 194 -0.03 -10.30 14.02
C GLY A 194 -0.09 -11.10 15.31
N GLY A 195 0.14 -10.43 16.44
CA GLY A 195 0.05 -11.02 17.76
C GLY A 195 -1.33 -11.65 17.97
N GLY A 196 -1.33 -12.97 18.13
CA GLY A 196 -2.47 -13.69 18.67
C GLY A 196 -2.74 -13.18 20.09
N GLY A 197 -3.94 -12.65 20.29
CA GLY A 197 -4.40 -12.12 21.56
C GLY A 197 -5.92 -12.03 21.59
N GLY A 198 -6.57 -13.17 21.80
CA GLY A 198 -7.90 -13.31 22.41
C GLY A 198 -9.07 -12.53 21.79
N ARG A 199 -9.71 -13.11 20.76
CA ARG A 199 -11.16 -13.04 20.56
C ARG A 199 -11.69 -14.38 20.08
N GLY A 200 -12.36 -15.10 20.97
CA GLY A 200 -13.39 -16.05 20.58
C GLY A 200 -14.63 -15.25 20.16
N ASN A 201 -14.59 -14.68 18.95
CA ASN A 201 -15.75 -14.35 18.12
C ASN A 201 -15.26 -14.57 16.68
N ALA A 202 -15.72 -15.67 16.08
CA ALA A 202 -15.39 -16.05 14.73
C ALA A 202 -15.91 -15.00 13.73
N ALA A 203 -15.14 -14.75 12.67
CA ALA A 203 -15.52 -14.05 11.44
C ALA A 203 -15.35 -12.51 11.31
N ARG A 204 -14.42 -11.87 12.04
CA ARG A 204 -13.94 -10.51 11.70
C ARG A 204 -12.41 -10.38 11.73
N GLY A 205 -11.73 -11.35 11.12
CA GLY A 205 -10.30 -11.30 10.85
C GLY A 205 -10.04 -10.73 9.46
N GLY A 206 -9.21 -9.68 9.38
CA GLY A 206 -8.74 -9.09 8.13
C GLY A 206 -8.08 -10.14 7.24
N GLN A 207 -8.86 -10.72 6.34
CA GLN A 207 -8.42 -11.70 5.36
C GLN A 207 -7.94 -10.95 4.13
N ASN A 208 -6.73 -10.39 4.24
CA ASN A 208 -5.92 -9.98 3.09
C ASN A 208 -5.44 -11.24 2.37
N ASN A 209 -6.33 -11.88 1.60
CA ASN A 209 -5.97 -12.75 0.48
C ASN A 209 -7.23 -13.05 -0.36
N GLY A 210 -7.36 -12.42 -1.53
CA GLY A 210 -8.11 -12.97 -2.66
C GLY A 210 -9.58 -12.60 -2.87
N SER A 211 -10.01 -11.34 -2.66
CA SER A 211 -11.36 -10.90 -3.10
C SER A 211 -11.36 -9.56 -3.85
N LEU A 212 -12.25 -9.48 -4.84
CA LEU A 212 -12.20 -8.74 -6.12
C LEU A 212 -12.85 -7.34 -6.08
N ILE A 213 -12.69 -6.61 -4.99
CA ILE A 213 -13.13 -5.22 -4.84
C ILE A 213 -12.22 -4.60 -3.78
N THR A 214 -11.86 -3.33 -3.88
CA THR A 214 -11.16 -2.57 -2.83
C THR A 214 -11.63 -3.05 -1.47
N SER A 215 -10.75 -3.64 -0.66
CA SER A 215 -11.06 -4.53 0.47
C SER A 215 -11.84 -3.91 1.64
N GLN A 216 -12.58 -2.82 1.42
CA GLN A 216 -13.64 -2.34 2.28
C GLN A 216 -14.99 -2.72 1.67
N ASN A 217 -15.60 -3.77 2.22
CA ASN A 217 -17.04 -3.99 2.07
C ASN A 217 -17.77 -2.76 2.65
N GLY A 218 -18.69 -2.17 1.88
CA GLY A 218 -19.44 -0.99 2.32
C GLY A 218 -19.50 0.10 1.25
N ILE A 219 -20.26 1.15 1.54
CA ILE A 219 -20.30 2.38 0.74
C ILE A 219 -19.31 3.35 1.36
N THR A 220 -18.42 3.89 0.53
CA THR A 220 -17.32 4.77 0.91
C THR A 220 -17.57 6.15 0.33
N ASP A 221 -17.71 7.14 1.20
CA ASP A 221 -17.52 8.55 0.85
C ASP A 221 -16.02 8.84 0.94
N ALA A 222 -15.40 9.08 -0.21
CA ALA A 222 -13.96 9.18 -0.39
C ALA A 222 -13.56 10.57 -0.85
N HIS A 223 -12.75 11.23 -0.03
CA HIS A 223 -12.07 12.48 -0.35
C HIS A 223 -10.57 12.24 -0.43
N SER A 224 -9.93 12.71 -1.48
CA SER A 224 -8.50 12.50 -1.66
C SER A 224 -7.82 13.66 -2.36
N LEU A 225 -6.58 13.89 -1.98
CA LEU A 225 -5.73 14.93 -2.55
C LEU A 225 -4.28 14.43 -2.60
N GLY A 226 -3.58 14.69 -3.69
CA GLY A 226 -2.18 14.35 -3.80
C GLY A 226 -1.41 15.29 -4.70
N ALA A 227 -0.12 15.43 -4.42
CA ALA A 227 0.81 16.24 -5.17
C ALA A 227 2.10 15.46 -5.41
N ASN A 228 2.66 15.56 -6.61
CA ASN A 228 3.94 14.99 -7.00
C ASN A 228 4.80 16.14 -7.51
N PHE A 229 6.06 16.13 -7.11
CA PHE A 229 7.04 17.08 -7.56
C PHE A 229 8.29 16.33 -7.97
N ARG A 230 8.89 16.76 -9.07
CA ARG A 230 10.20 16.32 -9.53
C ARG A 230 10.90 17.50 -10.18
N ASP A 231 12.19 17.62 -9.92
CA ASP A 231 13.05 18.58 -10.58
C ASP A 231 14.52 18.13 -10.55
N GLN A 232 15.32 18.72 -11.43
CA GLN A 232 16.76 18.54 -11.51
C GLN A 232 17.44 19.85 -11.08
N TRP A 233 17.91 19.90 -9.84
CA TRP A 233 18.57 21.07 -9.27
C TRP A 233 20.05 21.09 -9.67
N GLY A 234 20.34 21.83 -10.74
CA GLY A 234 21.68 21.87 -11.32
C GLY A 234 22.10 20.54 -11.93
N LYS A 235 23.40 20.31 -12.07
CA LYS A 235 23.92 19.16 -12.83
C LYS A 235 23.92 17.84 -12.04
N TYR A 236 23.87 17.91 -10.71
CA TYR A 236 24.24 16.79 -9.84
C TYR A 236 23.14 16.33 -8.88
N LEU A 237 22.09 17.12 -8.66
CA LEU A 237 21.07 16.81 -7.65
C LEU A 237 19.70 16.66 -8.31
N SER A 238 19.17 15.43 -8.34
CA SER A 238 17.77 15.18 -8.70
C SER A 238 16.92 15.12 -7.43
N VAL A 239 15.79 15.81 -7.44
CA VAL A 239 14.89 15.88 -6.29
C VAL A 239 13.48 15.53 -6.72
N TYR A 240 12.84 14.60 -6.02
CA TYR A 240 11.47 14.22 -6.33
C TYR A 240 10.76 13.65 -5.12
N GLY A 241 9.45 13.85 -5.06
CA GLY A 241 8.65 13.33 -3.97
C GLY A 241 7.17 13.53 -4.20
N SER A 242 6.39 13.09 -3.23
CA SER A 242 4.96 13.15 -3.27
C SER A 242 4.35 13.25 -1.89
N TYR A 243 3.17 13.83 -1.87
CA TYR A 243 2.27 13.80 -0.74
C TYR A 243 0.91 13.27 -1.23
N SER A 244 0.31 12.35 -0.49
CA SER A 244 -1.05 11.89 -0.73
C SER A 244 -1.83 11.89 0.58
N PHE A 245 -3.09 12.28 0.49
CA PHE A 245 -4.07 12.37 1.57
C PHE A 245 -5.36 11.65 1.16
N SER A 246 -5.96 10.93 2.11
CA SER A 246 -7.35 10.45 2.01
C SER A 246 -8.09 10.70 3.30
N ASP A 247 -9.35 11.08 3.17
CA ASP A 247 -10.34 11.11 4.23
C ASP A 247 -11.57 10.36 3.72
N ASN A 248 -11.76 9.15 4.25
CA ASN A 248 -12.73 8.20 3.75
C ASN A 248 -13.66 7.75 4.88
N THR A 249 -14.96 7.95 4.69
CA THR A 249 -16.00 7.40 5.58
C THR A 249 -16.62 6.17 4.93
N VAL A 250 -16.48 5.02 5.57
CA VAL A 250 -17.05 3.75 5.11
C VAL A 250 -18.20 3.34 5.99
N SER A 251 -19.36 3.10 5.38
CA SER A 251 -20.53 2.55 6.05
C SER A 251 -20.78 1.14 5.56
N THR A 252 -20.88 0.20 6.50
CA THR A 252 -21.01 -1.21 6.21
C THR A 252 -22.16 -1.80 7.03
N THR A 253 -23.02 -2.56 6.37
CA THR A 253 -24.02 -3.38 7.05
C THR A 253 -23.65 -4.84 6.81
N THR A 254 -23.46 -5.58 7.90
CA THR A 254 -23.10 -6.99 7.87
C THR A 254 -24.23 -7.81 8.47
N ILE A 255 -24.68 -8.84 7.75
CA ILE A 255 -25.59 -9.87 8.26
C ILE A 255 -24.84 -11.19 8.17
N ASN A 256 -24.62 -11.82 9.32
CA ASN A 256 -23.98 -13.12 9.42
C ASN A 256 -24.99 -14.11 10.04
N ASP A 257 -25.28 -15.18 9.32
CA ASP A 257 -26.14 -16.28 9.77
C ASP A 257 -25.32 -17.57 9.75
N GLN A 258 -24.95 -18.04 10.94
CA GLN A 258 -24.16 -19.24 11.12
C GLN A 258 -24.99 -20.32 11.79
N ARG A 259 -25.16 -21.44 11.09
CA ARG A 259 -25.84 -22.63 11.62
C ARG A 259 -24.86 -23.77 11.84
N ASN A 260 -24.77 -24.23 13.08
CA ASN A 260 -24.08 -25.46 13.45
C ASN A 260 -25.10 -26.60 13.55
N THR A 261 -24.95 -27.61 12.70
CA THR A 261 -25.85 -28.77 12.64
C THR A 261 -25.35 -29.96 13.47
N ASN A 262 -24.59 -29.71 14.54
CA ASN A 262 -24.15 -30.78 15.44
C ASN A 262 -25.36 -31.56 15.97
N PRO A 263 -25.41 -32.90 15.83
CA PRO A 263 -26.52 -33.72 16.28
C PRO A 263 -26.83 -33.64 17.78
N VAL A 264 -25.82 -33.29 18.60
CA VAL A 264 -25.94 -33.26 20.06
C VAL A 264 -26.35 -31.88 20.57
N ASN A 265 -25.78 -30.81 20.00
CA ASN A 265 -26.05 -29.42 20.39
C ASN A 265 -26.05 -28.54 19.14
N PRO A 266 -27.13 -28.55 18.36
CA PRO A 266 -27.26 -27.62 17.25
C PRO A 266 -27.32 -26.19 17.79
N SER A 267 -26.74 -25.26 17.04
CA SER A 267 -26.83 -23.84 17.35
C SER A 267 -27.02 -23.01 16.10
N GLU A 268 -27.72 -21.91 16.23
CA GLU A 268 -27.89 -20.91 15.17
C GLU A 268 -27.54 -19.55 15.76
N GLN A 269 -26.60 -18.86 15.10
CA GLN A 269 -26.13 -17.54 15.47
C GLN A 269 -26.45 -16.56 14.36
N LYS A 270 -27.26 -15.55 14.67
CA LYS A 270 -27.59 -14.46 13.77
C LYS A 270 -27.00 -13.17 14.34
N GLN A 271 -26.08 -12.59 13.60
CA GLN A 271 -25.38 -11.37 13.96
C GLN A 271 -25.63 -10.32 12.90
N ASN A 272 -26.18 -9.18 13.31
CA ASN A 272 -26.39 -8.02 12.46
C ASN A 272 -25.54 -6.88 13.00
N SER A 273 -24.69 -6.29 12.18
CA SER A 273 -23.86 -5.15 12.57
C SER A 273 -23.95 -4.02 11.54
N ILE A 274 -23.96 -2.80 12.05
CA ILE A 274 -23.88 -1.56 11.29
C ILE A 274 -22.64 -0.82 11.77
N ASP A 275 -21.64 -0.76 10.90
CA ASP A 275 -20.35 -0.15 11.16
C ASP A 275 -20.22 1.16 10.37
N LYS A 276 -19.73 2.22 11.02
CA LYS A 276 -19.25 3.44 10.37
C LYS A 276 -17.79 3.65 10.75
N ILE A 277 -16.91 3.70 9.75
CA ILE A 277 -15.47 3.87 9.93
C ILE A 277 -15.00 5.12 9.19
N GLU A 278 -14.51 6.11 9.91
CA GLU A 278 -13.90 7.34 9.39
C GLU A 278 -12.38 7.17 9.40
N ASN A 279 -11.77 7.08 8.22
CA ASN A 279 -10.34 6.84 8.05
C ASN A 279 -9.65 8.07 7.47
N ILE A 280 -8.55 8.47 8.12
CA ILE A 280 -7.68 9.55 7.64
C ILE A 280 -6.28 9.00 7.39
N ASN A 281 -5.76 9.22 6.19
CA ASN A 281 -4.42 8.79 5.83
C ASN A 281 -3.59 9.94 5.25
N HIS A 282 -2.33 9.99 5.65
CA HIS A 282 -1.30 10.81 5.02
C HIS A 282 -0.13 9.95 4.62
N ARG A 283 0.45 10.21 3.45
CA ARG A 283 1.70 9.60 3.01
C ARG A 283 2.57 10.66 2.35
N PHE A 284 3.78 10.81 2.84
CA PHE A 284 4.81 11.69 2.32
C PHE A 284 6.05 10.87 2.00
N THR A 285 6.59 11.09 0.81
CA THR A 285 7.84 10.47 0.36
C THR A 285 8.67 11.54 -0.33
N TRP A 286 9.94 11.62 0.02
CA TRP A 286 10.89 12.51 -0.65
C TRP A 286 12.12 11.72 -1.05
N ASN A 287 12.75 12.08 -2.15
CA ASN A 287 13.96 11.46 -2.66
C ASN A 287 14.91 12.55 -3.13
N MET A 288 16.16 12.44 -2.70
CA MET A 288 17.25 13.29 -3.15
C MET A 288 18.35 12.38 -3.68
N GLU A 289 18.65 12.48 -4.97
CA GLU A 289 19.73 11.75 -5.61
C GLU A 289 20.86 12.70 -5.98
N TYR A 290 22.00 12.54 -5.32
CA TYR A 290 23.19 13.32 -5.53
C TYR A 290 24.25 12.50 -6.26
N LYS A 291 24.64 12.98 -7.44
CA LYS A 291 25.64 12.41 -8.36
C LYS A 291 26.69 13.47 -8.68
N PRO A 292 27.62 13.78 -7.77
CA PRO A 292 28.63 14.82 -8.00
C PRO A 292 29.58 14.46 -9.16
N ASP A 293 29.81 13.18 -9.39
CA ASP A 293 30.69 12.64 -10.42
C ASP A 293 30.19 11.26 -10.90
N THR A 294 30.98 10.58 -11.72
CA THR A 294 30.64 9.24 -12.25
C THR A 294 30.92 8.09 -11.27
N ILE A 295 31.48 8.39 -10.11
CA ILE A 295 32.03 7.45 -9.13
C ILE A 295 31.15 7.35 -7.88
N ASN A 296 30.65 8.49 -7.41
CA ASN A 296 29.90 8.68 -6.19
C ASN A 296 28.40 8.83 -6.48
N TYR A 297 27.59 8.13 -5.70
CA TYR A 297 26.14 8.25 -5.72
C TYR A 297 25.63 8.23 -4.29
N LEU A 298 24.79 9.19 -3.94
CA LEU A 298 24.07 9.25 -2.67
C LEU A 298 22.58 9.42 -2.95
N LYS A 299 21.75 8.53 -2.42
CA LYS A 299 20.30 8.69 -2.40
C LYS A 299 19.81 8.74 -0.97
N ILE A 300 19.01 9.75 -0.65
CA ILE A 300 18.35 9.90 0.65
C ILE A 300 16.85 9.93 0.42
N THR A 301 16.13 9.10 1.17
CA THR A 301 14.70 8.91 1.04
C THR A 301 14.03 8.94 2.41
N PRO A 302 13.62 10.11 2.93
CA PRO A 302 12.76 10.17 4.10
C PRO A 302 11.30 9.87 3.69
N THR A 303 10.61 9.16 4.57
CA THR A 303 9.19 8.83 4.43
C THR A 303 8.45 9.13 5.72
N PHE A 304 7.20 9.52 5.57
CA PHE A 304 6.27 9.68 6.68
C PHE A 304 4.92 9.14 6.25
N SER A 305 4.29 8.35 7.10
CA SER A 305 2.91 7.97 6.93
C SER A 305 2.15 8.09 8.24
N TYR A 306 0.86 8.34 8.11
CA TYR A 306 -0.06 8.37 9.23
C TYR A 306 -1.35 7.71 8.79
N ALA A 307 -1.84 6.79 9.60
CA ALA A 307 -3.16 6.21 9.46
C ALA A 307 -3.93 6.44 10.77
N GLY A 308 -5.10 7.05 10.66
CA GLY A 308 -6.04 7.23 11.77
C GLY A 308 -7.39 6.64 11.39
N SER A 309 -8.10 6.11 12.38
CA SER A 309 -9.42 5.54 12.17
C SER A 309 -10.30 5.77 13.39
N ASN A 310 -11.52 6.23 13.19
CA ASN A 310 -12.58 6.28 14.19
C ASN A 310 -13.70 5.33 13.75
N THR A 311 -14.11 4.44 14.63
CA THR A 311 -15.13 3.43 14.34
C THR A 311 -16.25 3.54 15.34
N ASN A 312 -17.48 3.58 14.82
CA ASN A 312 -18.69 3.39 15.59
C ASN A 312 -19.39 2.15 15.04
N ASP A 313 -19.59 1.15 15.88
CA ASP A 313 -20.27 -0.10 15.54
C ASP A 313 -21.46 -0.32 16.47
N TYR A 314 -22.57 -0.73 15.86
CA TYR A 314 -23.72 -1.27 16.57
C TYR A 314 -23.99 -2.67 16.07
N GLU A 315 -23.89 -3.63 16.97
CA GLU A 315 -24.11 -5.04 16.68
C GLU A 315 -25.22 -5.62 17.56
N THR A 316 -26.05 -6.44 16.95
CA THR A 316 -27.02 -7.31 17.63
C THR A 316 -26.63 -8.75 17.34
N ASP A 317 -26.49 -9.55 18.38
CA ASP A 317 -26.19 -10.98 18.28
C ASP A 317 -27.30 -11.80 18.95
N ASN A 318 -27.77 -12.80 18.24
CA ASN A 318 -28.74 -13.76 18.73
C ASN A 318 -28.22 -15.17 18.50
N LEU A 319 -27.81 -15.79 19.61
CA LEU A 319 -27.26 -17.13 19.63
C LEU A 319 -28.25 -18.08 20.29
N THR A 320 -28.90 -18.90 19.48
CA THR A 320 -29.84 -19.94 19.92
C THR A 320 -29.16 -21.30 19.95
N ARG A 321 -29.35 -22.04 21.04
CA ARG A 321 -28.87 -23.42 21.22
C ARG A 321 -29.71 -24.11 22.30
N SER A 322 -29.71 -25.43 22.33
CA SER A 322 -30.49 -26.20 23.33
C SER A 322 -29.91 -26.11 24.74
N VAL A 323 -28.58 -26.16 24.87
CA VAL A 323 -27.85 -26.02 26.15
C VAL A 323 -26.47 -25.41 25.87
N PRO A 324 -26.03 -24.36 26.61
CA PRO A 324 -26.78 -23.53 27.57
C PRO A 324 -27.89 -22.68 26.92
N PRO A 325 -28.77 -22.00 27.67
CA PRO A 325 -29.87 -21.18 27.12
C PRO A 325 -29.40 -20.15 26.06
N PRO A 326 -30.31 -19.65 25.20
CA PRO A 326 -29.97 -18.66 24.20
C PRO A 326 -29.35 -17.40 24.82
N THR A 327 -28.28 -16.91 24.19
CA THR A 327 -27.62 -15.66 24.56
C THR A 327 -28.01 -14.61 23.53
N ILE A 328 -28.57 -13.50 23.99
CA ILE A 328 -28.98 -12.39 23.13
C ILE A 328 -28.41 -11.12 23.74
N TYR A 329 -27.64 -10.38 22.95
CA TYR A 329 -27.08 -9.11 23.37
C TYR A 329 -27.02 -8.11 22.23
N THR A 330 -26.90 -6.86 22.64
CA THR A 330 -26.47 -5.78 21.76
C THR A 330 -25.13 -5.27 22.26
N VAL A 331 -24.27 -4.83 21.34
CA VAL A 331 -23.01 -4.17 21.67
C VAL A 331 -22.89 -2.88 20.89
N LEU A 332 -22.53 -1.82 21.61
CA LEU A 332 -22.14 -0.54 21.05
C LEU A 332 -20.63 -0.42 21.24
N THR A 333 -19.89 -0.20 20.15
CA THR A 333 -18.45 -0.02 20.20
C THR A 333 -18.07 1.32 19.62
N ASP A 334 -17.44 2.16 20.44
CA ASP A 334 -16.68 3.31 19.98
C ASP A 334 -15.19 2.95 20.01
N ALA A 335 -14.49 3.18 18.91
CA ALA A 335 -13.07 2.93 18.80
C ALA A 335 -12.36 4.07 18.08
N ASN A 336 -11.11 4.31 18.45
CA ASN A 336 -10.21 5.16 17.69
C ASN A 336 -8.82 4.55 17.63
N SER A 337 -8.08 4.88 16.57
CA SER A 337 -6.70 4.43 16.38
C SER A 337 -5.87 5.46 15.64
N HIS A 338 -4.59 5.50 15.96
CA HIS A 338 -3.61 6.44 15.42
C HIS A 338 -2.29 5.69 15.21
N ALA A 339 -1.73 5.76 14.01
CA ALA A 339 -0.54 5.02 13.63
C ALA A 339 0.44 5.87 12.80
N PRO A 340 1.20 6.79 13.43
CA PRO A 340 2.29 7.49 12.75
C PRO A 340 3.50 6.56 12.53
N ALA A 341 4.07 6.62 11.33
CA ALA A 341 5.30 5.95 10.98
C ALA A 341 6.28 6.89 10.27
N TYR A 342 7.54 6.77 10.63
CA TYR A 342 8.66 7.52 10.08
C TYR A 342 9.66 6.54 9.50
N GLY A 343 10.15 6.82 8.30
CA GLY A 343 11.21 6.06 7.65
C GLY A 343 12.30 6.99 7.13
N PHE A 344 13.52 6.49 7.12
CA PHE A 344 14.66 7.17 6.53
C PHE A 344 15.59 6.13 5.93
N THR A 345 15.81 6.21 4.62
CA THR A 345 16.79 5.38 3.93
C THR A 345 17.87 6.25 3.31
N ALA A 346 19.13 5.85 3.49
CA ALA A 346 20.28 6.44 2.83
C ALA A 346 21.07 5.35 2.11
N LEU A 347 21.28 5.51 0.81
CA LEU A 347 22.10 4.64 -0.01
C LEU A 347 23.30 5.43 -0.53
N TYR A 348 24.49 5.03 -0.11
CA TYR A 348 25.74 5.55 -0.64
C TYR A 348 26.43 4.48 -1.49
N ASN A 349 26.93 4.87 -2.66
CA ASN A 349 27.70 4.00 -3.53
C ASN A 349 28.96 4.72 -4.02
N HIS A 350 30.09 4.03 -3.98
CA HIS A 350 31.38 4.51 -4.47
C HIS A 350 32.05 3.49 -5.40
N ARG A 351 32.27 3.89 -6.66
CA ARG A 351 32.95 3.08 -7.68
C ARG A 351 34.45 3.41 -7.73
N PHE A 352 35.28 2.54 -7.20
CA PHE A 352 36.72 2.75 -7.26
C PHE A 352 37.29 2.49 -8.66
N PRO A 353 38.49 3.00 -8.96
CA PRO A 353 39.29 2.56 -10.10
C PRO A 353 39.45 1.03 -10.10
N LYS A 354 39.67 0.44 -11.28
CA LYS A 354 39.81 -1.02 -11.46
C LYS A 354 38.55 -1.86 -11.16
N ARG A 355 37.34 -1.28 -11.24
CA ARG A 355 36.03 -1.98 -11.16
C ARG A 355 35.65 -2.49 -9.77
N HIS A 356 36.23 -1.96 -8.69
CA HIS A 356 35.69 -2.24 -7.35
C HIS A 356 34.48 -1.35 -7.09
N ASN A 357 33.54 -1.83 -6.29
CA ASN A 357 32.37 -1.05 -5.93
C ASN A 357 31.99 -1.29 -4.48
N LEU A 358 31.71 -0.21 -3.76
CA LEU A 358 31.24 -0.22 -2.38
C LEU A 358 29.85 0.38 -2.33
N SER A 359 28.89 -0.34 -1.76
CA SER A 359 27.55 0.15 -1.48
C SER A 359 27.25 0.02 0.01
N ILE A 360 26.71 1.08 0.60
CA ILE A 360 26.24 1.13 1.98
C ILE A 360 24.80 1.60 1.95
N ASN A 361 23.89 0.78 2.45
CA ASN A 361 22.50 1.17 2.68
C ASN A 361 22.24 1.23 4.18
N VAL A 362 21.63 2.31 4.64
CA VAL A 362 21.17 2.48 6.02
C VAL A 362 19.68 2.77 5.97
N THR A 363 18.90 2.07 6.78
CA THR A 363 17.46 2.22 6.88
C THR A 363 17.08 2.34 8.35
N LEU A 364 16.36 3.40 8.70
CA LEU A 364 15.83 3.68 10.04
C LEU A 364 14.32 3.76 9.94
N ASN A 365 13.59 3.04 10.79
CA ASN A 365 12.15 3.16 10.87
C ASN A 365 11.68 3.26 12.32
N SER A 366 10.61 4.03 12.54
CA SER A 366 9.88 4.07 13.80
C SER A 366 8.39 4.11 13.48
N ALA A 367 7.68 3.04 13.81
CA ALA A 367 6.23 2.95 13.68
C ALA A 367 5.63 2.86 15.08
N ALA A 368 4.79 3.83 15.44
CA ALA A 368 4.00 3.79 16.67
C ALA A 368 2.52 3.60 16.31
N GLY A 369 1.78 2.92 17.16
CA GLY A 369 0.35 2.71 17.02
C GLY A 369 -0.31 2.76 18.38
N SER A 370 -1.35 3.57 18.52
CA SER A 370 -2.22 3.59 19.68
C SER A 370 -3.65 3.33 19.25
N SER A 371 -4.37 2.50 19.98
CA SER A 371 -5.80 2.28 19.77
C SER A 371 -6.55 2.27 21.09
N TYR A 372 -7.75 2.81 21.08
CA TYR A 372 -8.71 2.75 22.16
C TYR A 372 -10.01 2.13 21.65
N GLN A 373 -10.64 1.29 22.48
CA GLN A 373 -11.94 0.71 22.20
C GLN A 373 -12.77 0.66 23.49
N ASN A 374 -14.05 0.95 23.37
CA ASN A 374 -15.02 0.86 24.46
C ASN A 374 -16.28 0.09 24.02
N PRO A 375 -16.25 -1.26 23.97
CA PRO A 375 -17.46 -2.03 23.77
C PRO A 375 -18.33 -2.04 25.04
N VAL A 376 -19.61 -1.73 24.87
CA VAL A 376 -20.64 -1.75 25.91
C VAL A 376 -21.67 -2.81 25.55
N TYR A 377 -21.73 -3.87 26.34
CA TYR A 377 -22.62 -5.01 26.15
C TYR A 377 -23.90 -4.87 26.96
N ASN A 378 -25.04 -5.04 26.30
CA ASN A 378 -26.34 -5.13 26.95
C ASN A 378 -26.99 -6.48 26.64
N TYR A 379 -26.95 -7.38 27.63
CA TYR A 379 -27.53 -8.72 27.56
C TYR A 379 -29.02 -8.68 27.89
N THR A 380 -29.84 -9.13 26.95
CA THR A 380 -31.30 -9.23 27.13
C THR A 380 -31.73 -10.65 27.53
N SER A 381 -30.92 -11.67 27.19
CA SER A 381 -31.13 -13.06 27.58
C SER A 381 -29.81 -13.81 27.70
N GLY A 382 -29.76 -14.81 28.59
CA GLY A 382 -28.61 -15.68 28.79
C GLY A 382 -27.60 -15.16 29.81
N THR A 383 -26.55 -15.94 30.06
CA THR A 383 -25.47 -15.57 30.97
C THR A 383 -24.46 -14.67 30.25
N PRO A 384 -24.04 -13.54 30.85
CA PRO A 384 -22.99 -12.70 30.27
C PRO A 384 -21.72 -13.51 30.02
N THR A 385 -21.18 -13.39 28.80
CA THR A 385 -19.92 -14.03 28.38
C THR A 385 -18.76 -13.05 28.30
N ALA A 386 -19.05 -11.75 28.39
CA ALA A 386 -18.11 -10.64 28.42
C ALA A 386 -18.51 -9.64 29.52
N PRO A 387 -17.56 -8.84 30.02
CA PRO A 387 -17.85 -7.70 30.89
C PRO A 387 -18.85 -6.74 30.22
N LEU A 388 -19.74 -6.13 31.01
CA LEU A 388 -20.76 -5.20 30.48
C LEU A 388 -20.11 -3.95 29.88
N ASP A 389 -19.07 -3.44 30.53
CA ASP A 389 -18.30 -2.28 30.08
C ASP A 389 -16.82 -2.66 30.10
N GLN A 390 -16.12 -2.31 29.03
CA GLN A 390 -14.71 -2.64 28.89
C GLN A 390 -13.98 -1.50 28.19
N MET A 391 -12.91 -0.97 28.79
CA MET A 391 -12.07 0.03 28.14
C MET A 391 -10.72 -0.60 27.79
N ILE A 392 -10.48 -0.78 26.50
CA ILE A 392 -9.27 -1.43 25.98
C ILE A 392 -8.37 -0.36 25.37
N SER A 393 -7.17 -0.19 25.91
CA SER A 393 -6.14 0.68 25.36
C SER A 393 -4.93 -0.17 24.95
N THR A 394 -4.47 0.00 23.71
CA THR A 394 -3.27 -0.65 23.21
C THR A 394 -2.30 0.39 22.69
N TYR A 395 -1.05 0.32 23.13
CA TYR A 395 0.05 1.08 22.58
C TYR A 395 1.14 0.12 22.11
N SER A 396 1.61 0.32 20.89
CA SER A 396 2.72 -0.43 20.33
C SER A 396 3.70 0.53 19.66
N ARG A 397 4.98 0.24 19.77
CA ARG A 397 6.02 0.95 19.03
C ARG A 397 7.09 -0.01 18.59
N THR A 398 7.36 -0.01 17.29
CA THR A 398 8.45 -0.74 16.66
C THR A 398 9.49 0.24 16.14
N ILE A 399 10.74 0.07 16.54
CA ILE A 399 11.88 0.81 16.00
C ILE A 399 12.80 -0.20 15.35
N SER A 400 13.16 0.05 14.09
CA SER A 400 14.11 -0.79 13.36
C SER A 400 15.26 0.02 12.77
N TYR A 401 16.44 -0.57 12.81
CA TYR A 401 17.68 -0.11 12.22
C TYR A 401 18.23 -1.24 11.35
N GLY A 402 18.41 -0.96 10.07
CA GLY A 402 19.03 -1.86 9.12
C GLY A 402 20.23 -1.19 8.48
N THR A 403 21.36 -1.88 8.43
CA THR A 403 22.51 -1.45 7.63
C THR A 403 23.00 -2.62 6.80
N SER A 404 23.17 -2.41 5.50
CA SER A 404 23.80 -3.37 4.60
C SER A 404 25.01 -2.77 3.92
N LEU A 405 26.05 -3.58 3.83
CA LEU A 405 27.32 -3.29 3.21
C LEU A 405 27.52 -4.33 2.10
N SER A 406 27.81 -3.89 0.88
CA SER A 406 28.30 -4.77 -0.18
C SER A 406 29.58 -4.20 -0.77
N TYR A 407 30.59 -5.05 -0.87
CA TYR A 407 31.86 -4.73 -1.50
C TYR A 407 32.17 -5.74 -2.60
N LEU A 408 32.18 -5.25 -3.84
CA LEU A 408 32.46 -6.02 -5.02
C LEU A 408 33.93 -5.91 -5.42
N LEU A 409 34.62 -7.04 -5.41
CA LEU A 409 36.03 -7.19 -5.77
C LEU A 409 36.16 -7.96 -7.10
N PRO A 410 36.70 -7.35 -8.16
CA PRO A 410 37.03 -8.07 -9.38
C PRO A 410 38.25 -8.96 -9.16
N ILE A 411 38.11 -10.27 -9.43
CA ILE A 411 39.23 -11.23 -9.38
C ILE A 411 39.83 -11.43 -10.78
N GLY A 412 39.03 -11.24 -11.82
CA GLY A 412 39.47 -11.37 -13.21
C GLY A 412 38.66 -10.48 -14.15
N LYS A 413 38.83 -10.68 -15.46
CA LYS A 413 38.09 -9.89 -16.46
C LYS A 413 36.58 -10.13 -16.41
N LEU A 414 36.17 -11.36 -16.06
CA LEU A 414 34.78 -11.83 -16.05
C LEU A 414 34.34 -12.36 -14.68
N SER A 415 35.24 -12.40 -13.69
CA SER A 415 34.95 -12.94 -12.35
C SER A 415 34.99 -11.87 -11.28
N TYR A 416 34.04 -11.97 -10.36
CA TYR A 416 33.89 -11.07 -9.22
C TYR A 416 33.61 -11.87 -7.96
N LEU A 417 34.06 -11.32 -6.84
CA LEU A 417 33.72 -11.80 -5.52
C LEU A 417 33.08 -10.66 -4.75
N GLU A 418 31.89 -10.91 -4.23
CA GLU A 418 31.10 -9.95 -3.49
C GLU A 418 31.09 -10.35 -2.02
N PHE A 419 31.54 -9.43 -1.17
CA PHE A 419 31.39 -9.54 0.27
C PHE A 419 30.17 -8.74 0.69
N THR A 420 29.25 -9.38 1.40
CA THR A 420 28.04 -8.75 1.92
C THR A 420 27.99 -8.90 3.43
N TYR A 421 27.57 -7.84 4.10
CA TYR A 421 27.26 -7.86 5.52
C TYR A 421 26.00 -7.04 5.77
N ALA A 422 24.99 -7.63 6.39
CA ALA A 422 23.76 -6.97 6.76
C ALA A 422 23.51 -7.14 8.26
N LEU A 423 23.30 -6.02 8.94
CA LEU A 423 22.90 -5.93 10.33
C LEU A 423 21.48 -5.37 10.38
N ASN A 424 20.55 -6.13 10.94
CA ASN A 424 19.19 -5.67 11.20
C ASN A 424 18.92 -5.78 12.70
N TYR A 425 18.46 -4.69 13.29
CA TYR A 425 18.03 -4.60 14.67
C TYR A 425 16.59 -4.10 14.68
N SER A 426 15.69 -4.78 15.39
CA SER A 426 14.30 -4.36 15.56
C SER A 426 13.89 -4.58 17.00
N THR A 427 13.26 -3.57 17.59
CA THR A 427 12.67 -3.67 18.93
C THR A 427 11.21 -3.24 18.87
N THR A 428 10.34 -4.06 19.47
CA THR A 428 8.91 -3.81 19.54
C THR A 428 8.48 -3.86 21.00
N ASN A 429 7.93 -2.76 21.47
CA ASN A 429 7.28 -2.67 22.77
C ASN A 429 5.77 -2.62 22.55
N ASN A 430 5.02 -3.48 23.24
CA ASN A 430 3.57 -3.50 23.20
C ASN A 430 3.02 -3.52 24.63
N ASN A 431 2.00 -2.71 24.85
CA ASN A 431 1.26 -2.65 26.10
C ASN A 431 -0.23 -2.58 25.77
N LYS A 432 -0.96 -3.64 26.11
CA LYS A 432 -2.41 -3.71 26.09
C LYS A 432 -2.92 -3.68 27.53
N GLN A 433 -3.74 -2.69 27.84
CA GLN A 433 -4.43 -2.54 29.11
C GLN A 433 -5.93 -2.67 28.89
N ASP A 434 -6.57 -3.45 29.75
CA ASP A 434 -7.97 -3.79 29.67
C ASP A 434 -8.64 -3.49 31.01
N ASN A 435 -9.51 -2.49 31.04
CA ASN A 435 -10.20 -2.06 32.25
C ASN A 435 -11.66 -2.52 32.17
N ALA A 436 -11.96 -3.64 32.82
CA ALA A 436 -13.25 -4.33 32.71
C ALA A 436 -13.98 -4.55 34.04
N LEU A 437 -13.31 -4.32 35.18
CA LEU A 437 -13.85 -4.62 36.50
C LEU A 437 -14.36 -3.35 37.16
N PHE A 438 -15.69 -3.19 37.26
CA PHE A 438 -16.28 -2.08 38.01
C PHE A 438 -16.16 -2.31 39.52
N ASP A 439 -15.44 -1.44 40.22
CA ASP A 439 -15.36 -1.45 41.68
C ASP A 439 -16.44 -0.54 42.28
N SER A 440 -17.46 -1.18 42.86
CA SER A 440 -18.58 -0.51 43.53
C SER A 440 -18.19 0.39 44.71
N GLN A 441 -17.00 0.24 45.30
CA GLN A 441 -16.55 1.04 46.44
C GLN A 441 -15.80 2.30 46.02
N SER A 442 -15.14 2.27 44.85
CA SER A 442 -14.35 3.40 44.33
C SER A 442 -14.98 4.07 43.10
N PHE A 443 -16.10 3.55 42.59
CA PHE A 443 -16.74 3.96 41.33
C PHE A 443 -15.74 4.00 40.16
N ALA A 444 -14.77 3.08 40.15
CA ALA A 444 -13.68 3.07 39.19
C ALA A 444 -13.56 1.71 38.48
N PHE A 445 -13.17 1.76 37.21
CA PHE A 445 -12.74 0.57 36.48
C PHE A 445 -11.35 0.15 36.93
N ARG A 446 -11.17 -1.13 37.26
CA ARG A 446 -9.88 -1.73 37.58
C ARG A 446 -9.35 -2.52 36.38
N ILE A 447 -8.02 -2.52 36.25
CA ILE A 447 -7.29 -3.31 35.26
C ILE A 447 -7.60 -4.78 35.48
N ASP A 448 -8.07 -5.46 34.43
CA ASP A 448 -8.16 -6.90 34.36
C ASP A 448 -6.80 -7.46 33.91
N SER A 449 -6.07 -8.06 34.85
CA SER A 449 -4.75 -8.64 34.58
C SER A 449 -4.78 -9.85 33.64
N ALA A 450 -5.93 -10.54 33.49
CA ALA A 450 -6.06 -11.68 32.59
C ALA A 450 -6.27 -11.24 31.13
N LEU A 451 -6.84 -10.05 30.92
CA LEU A 451 -7.10 -9.48 29.59
C LEU A 451 -6.05 -8.44 29.15
N SER A 452 -5.20 -8.00 30.09
CA SER A 452 -4.06 -7.11 29.86
C SER A 452 -2.77 -7.87 29.58
N ASN A 453 -1.89 -7.32 28.74
CA ASN A 453 -0.58 -7.91 28.44
C ASN A 453 0.44 -6.83 28.09
N GLN A 454 1.67 -7.01 28.54
CA GLN A 454 2.80 -6.18 28.18
C GLN A 454 3.98 -7.06 27.76
N TYR A 455 4.52 -6.81 26.57
CA TYR A 455 5.66 -7.55 26.06
C TYR A 455 6.62 -6.64 25.29
N ASN A 456 7.91 -6.96 25.42
CA ASN A 456 8.98 -6.31 24.69
C ASN A 456 9.79 -7.39 23.97
N TYR A 457 9.93 -7.27 22.65
CA TYR A 457 10.73 -8.17 21.84
C TYR A 457 11.85 -7.41 21.15
N THR A 458 13.01 -8.04 21.05
CA THR A 458 14.16 -7.49 20.36
C THR A 458 14.76 -8.58 19.48
N PHE A 459 14.94 -8.26 18.20
CA PHE A 459 15.54 -9.14 17.21
C PHE A 459 16.78 -8.48 16.62
N THR A 460 17.91 -9.17 16.69
CA THR A 460 19.16 -8.75 16.03
C THR A 460 19.58 -9.86 15.07
N THR A 461 19.66 -9.53 13.78
CA THR A 461 20.11 -10.46 12.74
C THR A 461 21.39 -9.93 12.11
N ASN A 462 22.41 -10.78 12.10
CA ASN A 462 23.68 -10.54 11.41
C ASN A 462 23.76 -11.54 10.26
N LYS A 463 23.90 -11.06 9.04
CA LYS A 463 24.07 -11.90 7.85
C LYS A 463 25.34 -11.50 7.13
N ALA A 464 26.34 -12.38 7.13
CA ALA A 464 27.53 -12.25 6.32
C ALA A 464 27.44 -13.23 5.14
N GLY A 465 27.87 -12.81 3.96
CA GLY A 465 27.85 -13.63 2.76
C GLY A 465 29.02 -13.34 1.84
N ILE A 466 29.53 -14.38 1.19
CA ILE A 466 30.54 -14.28 0.13
C ILE A 466 29.94 -14.92 -1.12
N ASN A 467 29.80 -14.13 -2.19
CA ASN A 467 29.27 -14.61 -3.46
C ASN A 467 30.37 -14.57 -4.52
N TYR A 468 30.68 -15.70 -5.13
CA TYR A 468 31.50 -15.74 -6.35
C TYR A 468 30.61 -15.69 -7.58
N ARG A 469 30.93 -14.82 -8.53
CA ARG A 469 30.16 -14.64 -9.77
C ARG A 469 31.09 -14.66 -10.97
N PHE A 470 30.63 -15.31 -12.03
CA PHE A 470 31.30 -15.36 -13.33
C PHE A 470 30.30 -14.90 -14.41
N ILE A 471 30.57 -13.77 -15.04
CA ILE A 471 29.70 -13.18 -16.06
C ILE A 471 30.30 -13.47 -17.43
N ARG A 472 29.71 -14.41 -18.18
CA ARG A 472 30.04 -14.63 -19.60
C ARG A 472 29.04 -13.84 -20.44
N LYS A 473 29.51 -13.06 -21.42
CA LYS A 473 28.60 -12.50 -22.44
C LYS A 473 28.03 -13.66 -23.25
N GLU A 474 26.72 -13.84 -23.22
CA GLU A 474 26.03 -14.59 -24.27
C GLU A 474 26.05 -13.73 -25.54
N ILE A 475 26.30 -14.39 -26.68
CA ILE A 475 26.50 -13.79 -28.00
C ILE A 475 25.15 -13.58 -28.67
#